data_AF-A0A849ZNA3-F1
#
_entry.id   AF-A0A849ZNA3-F1
#
_cell.length_a   1.000
_cell.length_b   1.000
_cell.length_c   1.000
_cell.angle_alpha   90.00
_cell.angle_beta   90.00
_cell.angle_gamma   90.00
#
_symmetry.space_group_name_H-M   'P 1'
#
loop_
_entity.id
_entity.type
_entity.pdbx_description
1 polymer ?
#
loop_
_entity_poly.entity_id
_entity_poly.type
_entity_poly.pdbx_seq_one_letter_code
_entity_poly.pdbx_strand_id
1 'polypeptide(L)'
;ALASEIESLRAGRPESAPGFRFERSQLISASLPREAHVGPGQYVDHIEHVIAVAGEDHVALGGDFDGIWSWPEGLSDASCWQAVAGELRRRGHGEPTIEKIMHGNAERVLGAILDASGANPVPGGCVS
;
A
#
# COMPACT_ATOMS: atom_id res chain seq x y z
N ALA A 1 -15.99 30.66 -9.67
CA ALA A 1 -14.83 30.77 -8.76
C ALA A 1 -14.14 29.41 -8.64
N LEU A 2 -14.74 28.39 -7.99
CA LEU A 2 -14.16 27.05 -7.84
C LEU A 2 -13.80 26.35 -9.18
N ALA A 3 -14.67 26.45 -10.18
CA ALA A 3 -14.43 25.82 -11.49
C ALA A 3 -13.22 26.39 -12.24
N SER A 4 -12.97 27.71 -12.18
CA SER A 4 -11.79 28.32 -12.82
C SER A 4 -10.51 28.07 -12.04
N GLU A 5 -10.62 27.88 -10.72
CA GLU A 5 -9.51 27.50 -9.85
C GLU A 5 -9.08 26.04 -10.12
N ILE A 6 -10.03 25.13 -10.31
CA ILE A 6 -9.79 23.75 -10.76
C ILE A 6 -9.13 23.73 -12.16
N GLU A 7 -9.60 24.55 -13.10
CA GLU A 7 -9.05 24.65 -14.46
C GLU A 7 -7.59 25.17 -14.45
N SER A 8 -7.31 26.20 -13.64
CA SER A 8 -5.97 26.77 -13.46
C SER A 8 -4.99 25.76 -12.86
N LEU A 9 -5.44 24.94 -11.91
CA LEU A 9 -4.63 23.87 -11.32
C LEU A 9 -4.39 22.70 -12.30
N ARG A 10 -5.36 22.37 -13.16
CA ARG A 10 -5.21 21.38 -14.25
C ARG A 10 -4.23 21.81 -15.32
N ALA A 11 -4.07 23.11 -15.55
CA ALA A 11 -3.08 23.68 -16.47
C ALA A 11 -1.61 23.45 -16.03
N GLY A 12 -1.40 23.00 -14.78
CA GLY A 12 -0.16 22.39 -14.29
C GLY A 12 0.88 23.40 -13.76
N ARG A 13 1.34 23.17 -12.51
CA ARG A 13 2.63 23.68 -12.02
C ARG A 13 3.74 22.69 -12.37
N PRO A 14 5.02 23.11 -12.48
CA PRO A 14 6.14 22.17 -12.62
C PRO A 14 6.16 21.18 -11.43
N GLU A 15 6.39 19.90 -11.70
CA GLU A 15 6.35 18.85 -10.67
C GLU A 15 7.34 19.08 -9.51
N SER A 16 8.40 19.85 -9.77
CA SER A 16 9.42 20.25 -8.80
C SER A 16 9.00 21.42 -7.88
N ALA A 17 7.80 21.97 -8.05
CA ALA A 17 7.33 23.07 -7.22
C ALA A 17 7.10 22.58 -5.77
N PRO A 18 7.57 23.32 -4.75
CA PRO A 18 7.22 23.04 -3.36
C PRO A 18 5.69 22.98 -3.20
N GLY A 19 5.20 21.91 -2.58
CA GLY A 19 3.76 21.69 -2.36
C GLY A 19 3.00 21.07 -3.55
N PHE A 20 3.65 20.82 -4.70
CA PHE A 20 3.00 20.22 -5.88
C PHE A 20 2.26 18.92 -5.57
N ARG A 21 2.91 18.00 -4.84
CA ARG A 21 2.30 16.72 -4.45
C ARG A 21 1.08 16.91 -3.54
N PHE A 22 1.15 17.87 -2.61
CA PHE A 22 0.11 18.13 -1.62
C PHE A 22 -1.14 18.75 -2.26
N GLU A 23 -0.98 19.80 -3.06
CA GLU A 23 -2.10 20.47 -3.74
C GLU A 23 -2.77 19.56 -4.80
N ARG A 24 -1.97 18.82 -5.58
CA ARG A 24 -2.49 17.88 -6.58
C ARG A 24 -3.31 16.78 -5.91
N SER A 25 -2.88 16.32 -4.75
CA SER A 25 -3.59 15.30 -4.00
C SER A 25 -4.92 15.82 -3.42
N GLN A 26 -4.94 17.05 -2.90
CA GLN A 26 -6.19 17.70 -2.48
C GLN A 26 -7.17 17.85 -3.66
N LEU A 27 -6.67 18.18 -4.84
CA LEU A 27 -7.49 18.28 -6.05
C LEU A 27 -8.07 16.90 -6.44
N ILE A 28 -7.24 15.85 -6.44
CA ILE A 28 -7.70 14.48 -6.74
C ILE A 28 -8.77 14.08 -5.72
N SER A 29 -8.50 14.25 -4.44
CA SER A 29 -9.42 13.89 -3.36
C SER A 29 -10.75 14.67 -3.45
N ALA A 30 -10.70 15.97 -3.80
CA ALA A 30 -11.89 16.79 -4.03
C ALA A 30 -12.65 16.46 -5.33
N SER A 31 -11.98 15.84 -6.31
CA SER A 31 -12.54 15.47 -7.61
C SER A 31 -13.10 14.06 -7.65
N LEU A 32 -12.71 13.20 -6.70
CA LEU A 32 -13.22 11.84 -6.59
C LEU A 32 -14.62 11.84 -6.00
N PRO A 33 -15.56 11.04 -6.55
CA PRO A 33 -16.88 10.91 -5.95
C PRO A 33 -16.73 10.42 -4.50
N ARG A 34 -17.38 11.17 -3.59
CA ARG A 34 -17.24 11.11 -2.12
C ARG A 34 -17.64 9.76 -1.48
N GLU A 35 -18.00 8.76 -2.28
CA GLU A 35 -18.79 7.59 -1.88
C GLU A 35 -18.11 6.25 -2.16
N ALA A 36 -16.91 6.21 -2.75
CA ALA A 36 -16.12 5.00 -2.73
C ALA A 36 -15.55 4.81 -1.31
N HIS A 37 -16.37 4.29 -0.39
CA HIS A 37 -15.95 3.80 0.91
C HIS A 37 -15.08 2.56 0.67
N VAL A 38 -13.82 2.80 0.35
CA VAL A 38 -12.80 1.75 0.23
C VAL A 38 -12.35 1.44 1.65
N GLY A 39 -12.63 0.23 2.13
CA GLY A 39 -12.17 -0.27 3.42
C GLY A 39 -11.27 -1.50 3.26
N PRO A 40 -11.02 -2.25 4.34
CA PRO A 40 -10.23 -3.48 4.29
C PRO A 40 -10.76 -4.50 3.28
N GLY A 41 -12.07 -4.53 3.05
CA GLY A 41 -12.69 -5.41 2.07
C GLY A 41 -12.16 -5.19 0.65
N GLN A 42 -12.23 -3.96 0.14
CA GLN A 42 -11.73 -3.64 -1.21
C GLN A 42 -10.20 -3.77 -1.30
N TYR A 43 -9.49 -3.48 -0.22
CA TYR A 43 -8.05 -3.75 -0.17
C TYR A 43 -7.74 -5.24 -0.35
N VAL A 44 -8.50 -6.12 0.32
CA VAL A 44 -8.38 -7.56 0.17
C VAL A 44 -8.87 -8.05 -1.20
N ASP A 45 -9.87 -7.41 -1.82
CA ASP A 45 -10.26 -7.71 -3.21
C ASP A 45 -9.07 -7.56 -4.17
N HIS A 46 -8.26 -6.51 -3.98
CA HIS A 46 -7.03 -6.32 -4.76
C HIS A 46 -5.98 -7.40 -4.47
N ILE A 47 -5.80 -7.78 -3.21
CA ILE A 47 -4.89 -8.88 -2.85
C ILE A 47 -5.30 -10.17 -3.57
N GLU A 48 -6.59 -10.54 -3.48
CA GLU A 48 -7.11 -11.76 -4.11
C GLU A 48 -6.98 -11.74 -5.63
N HIS A 49 -7.13 -10.57 -6.26
CA HIS A 49 -6.86 -10.42 -7.67
C HIS A 49 -5.39 -10.69 -8.01
N VAL A 50 -4.43 -10.16 -7.24
CA VAL A 50 -3.00 -10.43 -7.46
C VAL A 50 -2.69 -11.91 -7.20
N ILE A 51 -3.28 -12.53 -6.18
CA ILE A 51 -3.15 -13.98 -5.95
C ILE A 51 -3.66 -14.76 -7.17
N ALA A 52 -4.79 -14.39 -7.75
CA ALA A 52 -5.35 -15.07 -8.92
C ALA A 52 -4.46 -14.92 -10.18
N VAL A 53 -3.77 -13.79 -10.33
CA VAL A 53 -2.93 -13.49 -11.51
C VAL A 53 -1.50 -14.04 -11.36
N ALA A 54 -0.88 -13.87 -10.19
CA ALA A 54 0.53 -14.14 -9.96
C ALA A 54 0.79 -15.29 -8.97
N GLY A 55 -0.23 -15.75 -8.22
CA GLY A 55 -0.08 -16.70 -7.13
C GLY A 55 0.30 -16.05 -5.80
N GLU A 56 -0.01 -16.74 -4.71
CA GLU A 56 0.18 -16.23 -3.33
C GLU A 56 1.64 -15.95 -2.96
N ASP A 57 2.62 -16.56 -3.62
CA ASP A 57 4.05 -16.36 -3.36
C ASP A 57 4.60 -15.03 -3.90
N HIS A 58 3.77 -14.25 -4.61
CA HIS A 58 4.16 -13.02 -5.30
C HIS A 58 3.46 -11.77 -4.76
N VAL A 59 2.81 -11.86 -3.61
CA VAL A 59 2.07 -10.73 -3.01
C VAL A 59 2.78 -10.23 -1.75
N ALA A 60 3.02 -8.94 -1.66
CA ALA A 60 3.55 -8.27 -0.49
C ALA A 60 2.80 -6.95 -0.25
N LEU A 61 2.73 -6.52 1.01
CA LEU A 61 2.06 -5.29 1.40
C LEU A 61 2.97 -4.07 1.21
N GLY A 62 2.38 -2.98 0.70
CA GLY A 62 3.01 -1.67 0.59
C GLY A 62 1.98 -0.58 0.83
N GLY A 63 1.93 -0.06 2.06
CA GLY A 63 0.88 0.88 2.48
C GLY A 63 1.07 2.33 2.02
N ASP A 64 2.30 2.73 1.71
CA ASP A 64 2.66 4.11 1.32
C ASP A 64 2.07 5.18 2.28
N PHE A 65 2.02 4.87 3.59
CA PHE A 65 1.27 5.64 4.56
C PHE A 65 1.69 7.11 4.65
N ASP A 66 2.96 7.43 4.42
CA ASP A 66 3.52 8.79 4.39
C ASP A 66 3.63 9.37 2.97
N GLY A 67 3.30 8.56 1.96
CA GLY A 67 3.36 8.91 0.55
C GLY A 67 2.00 9.11 -0.11
N ILE A 68 0.88 8.98 0.62
CA ILE A 68 -0.49 9.26 0.17
C ILE A 68 -1.21 10.28 1.06
N TRP A 69 -2.31 10.88 0.58
CA TRP A 69 -3.05 11.94 1.29
C TRP A 69 -4.50 11.56 1.59
N SER A 70 -4.92 10.38 1.12
CA SER A 70 -6.23 9.79 1.38
C SER A 70 -6.00 8.30 1.55
N TRP A 71 -6.48 7.78 2.66
CA TRP A 71 -6.39 6.37 3.00
C TRP A 71 -7.75 5.72 2.85
N PRO A 72 -7.80 4.42 2.53
CA PRO A 72 -9.01 3.64 2.74
C PRO A 72 -9.45 3.77 4.20
N GLU A 73 -10.76 3.74 4.43
CA GLU A 73 -11.35 3.80 5.76
C GLU A 73 -10.81 2.65 6.62
N GLY A 74 -10.29 2.99 7.80
CA GLY A 74 -9.69 2.01 8.71
C GLY A 74 -8.33 1.46 8.28
N LEU A 75 -7.67 2.06 7.28
CA LEU A 75 -6.32 1.73 6.80
C LEU A 75 -5.38 2.96 6.75
N SER A 76 -5.44 3.82 7.78
CA SER A 76 -4.69 5.08 7.82
C SER A 76 -3.23 4.97 8.22
N ASP A 77 -2.83 3.88 8.87
CA ASP A 77 -1.49 3.71 9.41
C ASP A 77 -1.10 2.23 9.58
N ALA A 78 0.15 2.00 10.01
CA ALA A 78 0.71 0.66 10.13
C ALA A 78 -0.01 -0.23 11.18
N SER A 79 -0.75 0.34 12.14
CA SER A 79 -1.53 -0.46 13.09
C SER A 79 -2.70 -1.18 12.40
N CYS A 80 -3.13 -0.70 11.25
CA CYS A 80 -4.28 -1.21 10.52
C CYS A 80 -4.03 -2.55 9.79
N TRP A 81 -2.79 -3.03 9.72
CA TRP A 81 -2.48 -4.31 9.07
C TRP A 81 -3.21 -5.51 9.71
N GLN A 82 -3.53 -5.42 10.99
CA GLN A 82 -4.33 -6.43 11.68
C GLN A 82 -5.76 -6.53 11.10
N ALA A 83 -6.33 -5.43 10.60
CA ALA A 83 -7.64 -5.44 9.95
C ALA A 83 -7.58 -6.17 8.59
N VAL A 84 -6.50 -5.97 7.82
CA VAL A 84 -6.28 -6.70 6.55
C VAL A 84 -6.11 -8.19 6.80
N ALA A 85 -5.28 -8.58 7.77
CA ALA A 85 -5.11 -9.99 8.15
C ALA A 85 -6.41 -10.62 8.67
N GLY A 86 -7.20 -9.86 9.45
CA GLY A 86 -8.51 -10.28 9.92
C GLY A 86 -9.49 -10.53 8.76
N GLU A 87 -9.51 -9.65 7.76
CA GLU A 87 -10.35 -9.78 6.57
C GLU A 87 -9.93 -10.98 5.70
N LEU A 88 -8.62 -11.18 5.48
CA LEU A 88 -8.10 -12.38 4.79
C LEU A 88 -8.55 -13.67 5.48
N ARG A 89 -8.43 -13.72 6.83
CA ARG A 89 -8.87 -14.87 7.62
C ARG A 89 -10.39 -15.08 7.52
N ARG A 90 -11.18 -14.00 7.55
CA ARG A 90 -12.64 -14.05 7.37
C ARG A 90 -13.03 -14.62 6.00
N ARG A 91 -12.22 -14.39 4.97
CA ARG A 91 -12.43 -14.91 3.61
C ARG A 91 -11.90 -16.33 3.40
N GLY A 92 -11.29 -16.93 4.41
CA GLY A 92 -10.85 -18.33 4.39
C GLY A 92 -9.41 -18.54 3.93
N HIS A 93 -8.60 -17.49 3.81
CA HIS A 93 -7.16 -17.66 3.61
C HIS A 93 -6.55 -18.31 4.86
N GLY A 94 -5.72 -19.33 4.65
CA GLY A 94 -5.04 -20.04 5.74
C GLY A 94 -3.90 -19.21 6.31
N GLU A 95 -3.48 -19.55 7.54
CA GLU A 95 -2.34 -18.89 8.20
C GLU A 95 -1.07 -18.87 7.34
N PRO A 96 -0.69 -19.94 6.61
CA PRO A 96 0.49 -19.91 5.75
C PRO A 96 0.42 -18.86 4.64
N THR A 97 -0.76 -18.68 4.03
CA THR A 97 -0.97 -17.66 2.98
C THR A 97 -0.90 -16.27 3.59
N ILE A 98 -1.51 -16.06 4.76
CA ILE A 98 -1.48 -14.78 5.47
C ILE A 98 -0.04 -14.42 5.85
N GLU A 99 0.73 -15.35 6.40
CA GLU A 99 2.14 -15.14 6.77
C GLU A 99 2.99 -14.71 5.57
N LYS A 100 2.83 -15.39 4.43
CA LYS A 100 3.49 -15.03 3.16
C LYS A 100 3.20 -13.59 2.76
N ILE A 101 1.92 -13.19 2.78
CA ILE A 101 1.48 -11.85 2.37
C ILE A 101 1.99 -10.77 3.34
N MET A 102 1.93 -11.04 4.64
CA MET A 102 2.25 -10.06 5.69
C MET A 102 3.76 -9.76 5.78
N HIS A 103 4.62 -10.76 5.58
CA HIS A 103 6.08 -10.55 5.56
C HIS A 103 6.86 -11.57 4.72
N GLY A 104 6.45 -12.85 4.69
CA GLY A 104 7.30 -13.93 4.18
C GLY A 104 7.76 -13.76 2.73
N ASN A 105 6.91 -13.23 1.86
CA ASN A 105 7.28 -12.96 0.47
C ASN A 105 8.30 -11.82 0.33
N ALA A 106 8.16 -10.76 1.12
CA ALA A 106 9.09 -9.64 1.11
C ALA A 106 10.46 -10.06 1.66
N GLU A 107 10.48 -10.80 2.77
CA GLU A 107 11.69 -11.36 3.37
C GLU A 107 12.43 -12.30 2.43
N ARG A 108 11.70 -13.20 1.75
CA ARG A 108 12.26 -14.12 0.75
C ARG A 108 12.99 -13.36 -0.36
N VAL A 109 12.36 -12.32 -0.91
CA VAL A 109 12.94 -11.52 -2.01
C VAL A 109 14.13 -10.70 -1.51
N LEU A 110 13.99 -10.03 -0.37
CA LEU A 110 15.09 -9.25 0.22
C LEU A 110 16.29 -10.13 0.55
N GLY A 111 16.08 -11.30 1.16
CA GLY A 111 17.12 -12.27 1.46
C GLY A 111 17.87 -12.73 0.20
N ALA A 112 17.13 -13.11 -0.85
CA ALA A 112 17.74 -13.52 -2.11
C ALA A 112 18.62 -12.41 -2.75
N ILE A 113 18.20 -11.14 -2.62
CA ILE A 113 18.97 -9.99 -3.12
C ILE A 113 20.23 -9.76 -2.28
N LEU A 114 20.11 -9.83 -0.95
CA LEU A 114 21.24 -9.63 -0.04
C LEU A 114 22.30 -10.72 -0.25
N ASP A 115 21.88 -11.98 -0.37
CA ASP A 115 22.77 -13.11 -0.67
C ASP A 115 23.49 -12.91 -2.02
N ALA A 116 22.75 -12.51 -3.06
CA ALA A 116 23.31 -12.24 -4.38
C ALA A 116 24.27 -11.04 -4.41
N SER A 117 24.03 -10.04 -3.56
CA SER A 117 24.90 -8.85 -3.44
C SER A 117 26.21 -9.12 -2.70
N GLY A 118 26.39 -10.30 -2.08
CA GLY A 118 27.54 -10.60 -1.24
C GLY A 118 27.58 -9.80 0.07
N ALA A 119 26.44 -9.23 0.48
CA ALA A 119 26.31 -8.56 1.76
C ALA A 119 26.34 -9.63 2.86
N ASN A 120 27.48 -9.83 3.50
CA ASN A 120 27.59 -10.73 4.63
C ASN A 120 26.58 -10.30 5.71
N PRO A 121 25.69 -11.20 6.19
CA PRO A 121 24.82 -10.87 7.31
C PRO A 121 25.70 -10.43 8.48
N VAL A 122 25.38 -9.29 9.08
CA VAL A 122 26.01 -8.84 10.33
C VAL A 122 25.80 -9.96 11.36
N PRO A 123 26.87 -10.59 11.88
CA PRO A 123 26.72 -11.63 12.89
C PRO A 123 26.14 -10.98 14.16
N GLY A 124 24.91 -11.33 14.53
CA GLY A 124 24.33 -10.95 15.83
C GLY A 124 23.10 -10.02 15.85
N GLY A 125 22.31 -9.95 14.77
CA GLY A 125 21.01 -9.26 14.83
C GLY A 125 20.04 -9.98 15.78
N CYS A 126 19.52 -9.26 16.79
CA CYS A 126 18.58 -9.78 17.77
C CYS A 126 17.33 -10.37 17.10
N VAL A 127 17.16 -11.68 17.26
CA VAL A 127 15.85 -12.33 17.15
C VAL A 127 15.21 -12.16 18.52
N SER A 128 14.24 -11.25 18.62
CA SER A 128 13.37 -11.12 19.80
C SER A 128 12.23 -12.14 19.74
#